data_AF-A0AAD8MW09-F1
#
_entry.id   AF-A0AAD8MW09-F1
#
_cell.length_a   1.000
_cell.length_b   1.000
_cell.length_c   1.000
_cell.angle_alpha   90.00
_cell.angle_beta   90.00
_cell.angle_gamma   90.00
#
_symmetry.space_group_name_H-M   'P 1'
#
loop_
_entity.id
_entity.type
_entity.pdbx_description
1 polymer ?
#
loop_
_entity_poly.entity_id
_entity_poly.type
_entity_poly.pdbx_seq_one_letter_code
_entity_poly.pdbx_strand_id
1 'polypeptide(L)'
;MSGSEHRLFACLKLTSLELLRCELDPPPEFRGFSCLRYLNLQQVLVAPEFIENLISGCPLLESLTLSYFDSLALTVCAPNLKYLKLEGEFKDICLKCTPLLVVISVAMYMTDDKTEQFEQSSGCNFDKFLGGVPCLEKLTEQIYFTKYMSI
;
A
#
# COMPACT_ATOMS: atom_id res chain seq x y z
N MET A 1 -18.95 -17.15 12.08
CA MET A 1 -17.84 -17.16 13.06
C MET A 1 -17.29 -15.74 13.10
N SER A 2 -17.69 -14.86 14.03
CA SER A 2 -17.30 -13.43 13.94
C SER A 2 -17.24 -12.68 15.29
N GLY A 3 -16.68 -13.32 16.32
CA GLY A 3 -16.47 -12.66 17.63
C GLY A 3 -15.08 -12.05 17.81
N SER A 4 -14.09 -12.44 16.99
CA SER A 4 -12.67 -12.14 17.20
C SER A 4 -12.17 -10.89 16.47
N GLU A 5 -12.80 -10.51 15.36
CA GLU A 5 -12.33 -9.41 14.50
C GLU A 5 -12.45 -8.04 15.19
N HIS A 6 -13.52 -7.82 15.96
CA HIS A 6 -13.69 -6.57 16.73
C HIS A 6 -12.61 -6.34 17.79
N ARG A 7 -11.97 -7.39 18.31
CA ARG A 7 -10.93 -7.24 19.34
C ARG A 7 -9.61 -6.77 18.76
N LEU A 8 -9.32 -7.11 17.50
CA LEU A 8 -8.12 -6.64 16.81
C LEU A 8 -8.10 -5.12 16.74
N PHE A 9 -9.21 -4.50 16.31
CA PHE A 9 -9.34 -3.06 16.14
C PHE A 9 -9.32 -2.26 17.46
N ALA A 10 -9.47 -2.94 18.60
CA ALA A 10 -9.34 -2.35 19.93
C ALA A 10 -7.88 -2.37 20.47
N CYS A 11 -6.93 -2.99 19.77
CA CYS A 11 -5.55 -3.13 20.21
C CYS A 11 -4.75 -1.83 20.04
N LEU A 12 -4.93 -0.87 20.95
CA LEU A 12 -4.28 0.45 20.90
C LEU A 12 -2.73 0.42 20.99
N LYS A 13 -2.16 -0.67 21.53
CA LYS A 13 -0.71 -0.85 21.69
C LYS A 13 -0.09 -1.70 20.58
N LEU A 14 -0.86 -2.09 19.56
CA LEU A 14 -0.36 -2.93 18.48
C LEU A 14 0.70 -2.16 17.68
N THR A 15 1.91 -2.71 17.59
CA THR A 15 3.04 -2.10 16.86
C THR A 15 3.34 -2.80 15.54
N SER A 16 2.91 -4.04 15.39
CA SER A 16 3.10 -4.84 14.17
C SER A 16 1.84 -5.66 13.90
N LEU A 17 1.36 -5.61 12.67
CA LEU A 17 0.22 -6.35 12.17
C LEU A 17 0.62 -7.01 10.85
N GLU A 18 0.48 -8.33 10.82
CA GLU A 18 0.67 -9.14 9.64
C GLU A 18 -0.56 -9.99 9.42
N LEU A 19 -1.13 -9.88 8.23
CA LEU A 19 -2.33 -10.58 7.81
C LEU A 19 -2.06 -11.24 6.46
N LEU A 20 -2.33 -12.55 6.40
CA LEU A 20 -2.12 -13.38 5.23
C LEU A 20 -3.40 -14.16 4.94
N ARG A 21 -3.91 -14.05 3.70
CA ARG A 21 -5.05 -14.86 3.20
C ARG A 21 -6.27 -14.80 4.12
N CYS A 22 -6.65 -13.59 4.52
CA CYS A 22 -7.82 -13.36 5.36
C CYS A 22 -8.72 -12.28 4.78
N GLU A 23 -9.91 -12.18 5.35
CA GLU A 23 -10.81 -11.05 5.14
C GLU A 23 -10.61 -10.07 6.29
N LEU A 24 -10.62 -8.77 5.99
CA LEU A 24 -10.53 -7.72 6.99
C LEU A 24 -11.76 -6.82 6.84
N ASP A 25 -12.71 -6.96 7.76
CA ASP A 25 -13.89 -6.11 7.86
C ASP A 25 -13.84 -5.23 9.13
N PRO A 26 -13.44 -3.97 9.00
CA PRO A 26 -13.26 -3.04 10.11
C PRO A 26 -14.59 -2.38 10.50
N PRO A 27 -14.83 -2.14 11.81
CA PRO A 27 -16.01 -1.41 12.24
C PRO A 27 -15.99 0.04 11.71
N PRO A 28 -17.14 0.66 11.42
CA PRO A 28 -17.23 2.02 10.85
C PRO A 28 -16.54 3.11 11.68
N GLU A 29 -16.44 2.91 13.00
CA GLU A 29 -15.80 3.82 13.93
C GLU A 29 -14.28 3.66 13.99
N PHE A 30 -13.72 2.62 13.37
CA PHE A 30 -12.28 2.41 13.35
C PHE A 30 -11.58 3.54 12.61
N ARG A 31 -10.50 4.05 13.21
CA ARG A 31 -9.72 5.19 12.70
C ARG A 31 -8.25 4.83 12.48
N GLY A 32 -7.89 3.55 12.53
CA GLY A 32 -6.51 3.09 12.43
C GLY A 32 -5.88 2.74 13.77
N PHE A 33 -4.61 2.33 13.70
CA PHE A 33 -3.83 1.89 14.86
C PHE A 33 -2.80 2.95 15.26
N SER A 34 -3.01 3.59 16.41
CA SER A 34 -2.18 4.71 16.87
C SER A 34 -0.70 4.38 17.09
N CYS A 35 -0.37 3.12 17.38
CA CYS A 35 0.99 2.68 17.69
C CYS A 35 1.63 1.80 16.61
N LEU A 36 0.94 1.56 15.49
CA LEU A 36 1.40 0.61 14.48
C LEU A 36 2.59 1.18 13.71
N ARG A 37 3.66 0.40 13.64
CA ARG A 37 4.91 0.71 12.94
C ARG A 37 5.13 -0.19 11.73
N TYR A 38 4.58 -1.40 11.74
CA TYR A 38 4.74 -2.39 10.68
C TYR A 38 3.39 -2.95 10.26
N LEU A 39 3.03 -2.77 8.99
CA LEU A 39 1.83 -3.32 8.39
C LEU A 39 2.19 -4.19 7.19
N ASN A 40 1.81 -5.47 7.25
CA ASN A 40 1.96 -6.41 6.14
C ASN A 40 0.61 -7.04 5.81
N LEU A 41 0.08 -6.75 4.62
CA LEU A 41 -1.16 -7.33 4.10
C LEU A 41 -0.84 -8.13 2.84
N GLN A 42 -1.05 -9.44 2.90
CA GLN A 42 -0.77 -10.36 1.79
C GLN A 42 -2.02 -11.15 1.44
N GLN A 43 -2.53 -10.95 0.22
CA GLN A 43 -3.73 -11.63 -0.27
C GLN A 43 -4.92 -11.44 0.69
N VAL A 44 -5.10 -10.21 1.19
CA VAL A 44 -6.15 -9.85 2.14
C VAL A 44 -7.33 -9.27 1.37
N LEU A 45 -8.53 -9.82 1.58
CA LEU A 45 -9.77 -9.27 1.05
C LEU A 45 -10.21 -8.10 1.94
N VAL A 46 -10.17 -6.89 1.39
CA VAL A 46 -10.50 -5.66 2.11
C VAL A 46 -10.96 -4.60 1.11
N ALA A 47 -11.89 -3.73 1.53
CA ALA A 47 -12.36 -2.63 0.69
C ALA A 47 -11.20 -1.67 0.34
N PRO A 48 -11.03 -1.25 -0.93
CA PRO A 48 -9.94 -0.35 -1.35
C PRO A 48 -9.87 0.94 -0.54
N GLU A 49 -11.01 1.59 -0.33
CA GLU A 49 -11.15 2.81 0.48
C GLU A 49 -10.68 2.62 1.94
N PHE A 50 -10.73 1.39 2.45
CA PHE A 50 -10.28 1.11 3.79
C PHE A 50 -8.75 1.06 3.89
N ILE A 51 -8.05 0.61 2.84
CA ILE A 51 -6.58 0.54 2.86
C ILE A 51 -5.99 1.94 3.08
N GLU A 52 -6.50 2.94 2.38
CA GLU A 52 -6.04 4.34 2.54
C GLU A 52 -6.36 4.90 3.93
N ASN A 53 -7.56 4.62 4.45
CA ASN A 53 -7.96 4.99 5.80
C ASN A 53 -7.10 4.31 6.87
N LEU A 54 -6.74 3.04 6.66
CA LEU A 54 -5.87 2.29 7.56
C LEU A 54 -4.46 2.88 7.58
N ILE A 55 -3.89 3.19 6.40
CA ILE A 55 -2.56 3.80 6.29
C ILE A 55 -2.53 5.18 6.97
N SER A 56 -3.48 6.05 6.63
CA SER A 56 -3.56 7.41 7.21
C SER A 56 -3.87 7.40 8.72
N GLY A 57 -4.60 6.39 9.18
CA GLY A 57 -4.90 6.14 10.59
C GLY A 57 -3.74 5.55 11.41
N CYS A 58 -2.60 5.22 10.77
CA CYS A 58 -1.40 4.70 11.42
C CYS A 58 -0.26 5.74 11.36
N PRO A 59 -0.27 6.78 12.21
CA PRO A 59 0.67 7.91 12.11
C PRO A 59 2.14 7.53 12.37
N LEU A 60 2.39 6.40 13.04
CA LEU A 60 3.74 5.89 13.34
C LEU A 60 4.23 4.83 12.35
N LEU A 61 3.52 4.63 11.23
CA LEU A 61 3.85 3.58 10.27
C LEU A 61 5.23 3.83 9.64
N GLU A 62 6.13 2.86 9.80
CA GLU A 62 7.50 2.90 9.28
C GLU A 62 7.71 1.93 8.12
N SER A 63 6.96 0.82 8.08
CA SER A 63 7.03 -0.18 7.02
C SER A 63 5.64 -0.61 6.57
N LEU A 64 5.41 -0.55 5.26
CA LEU A 64 4.17 -0.99 4.62
C LEU A 64 4.49 -2.04 3.55
N THR A 65 3.84 -3.19 3.63
CA THR A 65 3.85 -4.21 2.58
C THR A 65 2.42 -4.52 2.15
N LEU A 66 2.14 -4.38 0.85
CA LEU A 66 0.89 -4.77 0.21
C LEU A 66 1.21 -5.75 -0.92
N SER A 67 0.75 -6.99 -0.80
CA SER A 67 1.01 -8.06 -1.77
C SER A 67 -0.26 -8.74 -2.25
N TYR A 68 -0.28 -9.11 -3.53
CA TYR A 68 -1.37 -9.82 -4.21
C TYR A 68 -2.69 -9.05 -4.22
N PHE A 69 -2.63 -7.75 -4.50
CA PHE A 69 -3.80 -6.93 -4.77
C PHE A 69 -4.10 -6.88 -6.28
N ASP A 70 -5.38 -6.88 -6.62
CA ASP A 70 -5.85 -6.82 -8.00
C ASP A 70 -6.40 -5.42 -8.31
N SER A 71 -5.80 -4.76 -9.30
CA SER A 71 -6.30 -3.51 -9.88
C SER A 71 -6.55 -2.37 -8.86
N LEU A 72 -5.69 -2.24 -7.83
CA LEU A 72 -5.83 -1.24 -6.75
C LEU A 72 -5.30 0.13 -7.17
N ALA A 73 -6.08 1.20 -6.93
CA ALA A 73 -5.58 2.56 -6.92
C ALA A 73 -5.17 2.91 -5.49
N LEU A 74 -3.92 3.32 -5.27
CA LEU A 74 -3.34 3.46 -3.94
C LEU A 74 -2.75 4.86 -3.73
N THR A 75 -3.30 5.60 -2.77
CA THR A 75 -2.66 6.79 -2.21
C THR A 75 -2.04 6.47 -0.86
N VAL A 76 -0.71 6.59 -0.76
CA VAL A 76 0.01 6.43 0.51
C VAL A 76 0.29 7.81 1.09
N CYS A 77 -0.33 8.11 2.24
CA CYS A 77 -0.06 9.30 3.03
C CYS A 77 0.45 8.89 4.43
N ALA A 78 1.78 8.83 4.59
CA ALA A 78 2.41 8.29 5.79
C ALA A 78 3.74 9.01 6.10
N PRO A 79 3.74 9.99 7.05
CA PRO A 79 4.89 10.87 7.28
C PRO A 79 6.13 10.18 7.84
N ASN A 80 5.95 9.04 8.51
CA ASN A 80 7.04 8.27 9.12
C ASN A 80 7.47 7.04 8.30
N LEU A 81 6.89 6.86 7.11
CA LEU A 81 7.14 5.68 6.30
C LEU A 81 8.57 5.70 5.75
N LYS A 82 9.29 4.60 5.96
CA LYS A 82 10.68 4.41 5.51
C LYS A 82 10.82 3.31 4.47
N TYR A 83 9.95 2.30 4.55
CA TYR A 83 9.99 1.12 3.69
C TYR A 83 8.61 0.87 3.08
N LEU A 84 8.56 0.81 1.75
CA LEU A 84 7.36 0.48 1.00
C LEU A 84 7.63 -0.72 0.09
N LYS A 85 6.87 -1.80 0.28
CA LYS A 85 6.85 -2.94 -0.64
C LYS A 85 5.46 -3.09 -1.25
N LEU A 86 5.39 -3.10 -2.57
CA LEU A 86 4.17 -3.31 -3.35
C LEU A 86 4.38 -4.50 -4.27
N GLU A 87 3.43 -5.42 -4.28
CA GLU A 87 3.44 -6.60 -5.14
C GLU A 87 2.02 -6.91 -5.62
N GLY A 88 1.76 -6.92 -6.93
CA GLY A 88 0.40 -7.09 -7.46
C GLY A 88 0.09 -6.25 -8.70
N GLU A 89 -1.19 -6.10 -9.01
CA GLU A 89 -1.69 -5.24 -10.07
C GLU A 89 -2.19 -3.91 -9.46
N PHE A 90 -1.55 -2.80 -9.82
CA PHE A 90 -1.92 -1.46 -9.35
C PHE A 90 -2.30 -0.58 -10.53
N LYS A 91 -3.43 0.12 -10.42
CA LYS A 91 -3.90 1.08 -11.44
C LYS A 91 -3.13 2.40 -11.35
N ASP A 92 -3.02 2.93 -10.15
CA ASP A 92 -2.34 4.19 -9.85
C ASP A 92 -1.67 4.08 -8.48
N ILE A 93 -0.50 4.68 -8.32
CA ILE A 93 0.23 4.75 -7.06
C ILE A 93 0.65 6.20 -6.82
N CYS A 94 0.10 6.83 -5.79
CA CYS A 94 0.43 8.19 -5.41
C CYS A 94 1.06 8.24 -4.03
N LEU A 95 2.30 8.72 -3.95
CA LEU A 95 3.03 8.88 -2.69
C LEU A 95 2.93 10.34 -2.25
N LYS A 96 2.21 10.60 -1.16
CA LYS A 96 2.02 11.94 -0.59
C LYS A 96 2.54 11.97 0.83
N CYS A 97 3.14 13.10 1.24
CA CYS A 97 3.56 13.28 2.62
C CYS A 97 4.40 12.10 3.15
N THR A 98 5.32 11.58 2.32
CA THR A 98 6.24 10.47 2.65
C THR A 98 7.71 10.95 2.67
N PRO A 99 8.04 12.01 3.42
CA PRO A 99 9.35 12.65 3.35
C PRO A 99 10.50 11.75 3.81
N LEU A 100 10.21 10.72 4.62
CA LEU A 100 11.20 9.80 5.17
C LEU A 100 11.33 8.50 4.39
N LEU A 101 10.69 8.38 3.21
CA LEU A 101 10.69 7.13 2.47
C LEU A 101 12.07 6.89 1.83
N VAL A 102 12.74 5.82 2.27
CA VAL A 102 14.13 5.49 1.90
C VAL A 102 14.18 4.35 0.89
N VAL A 103 13.30 3.36 1.05
CA VAL A 103 13.30 2.16 0.21
C VAL A 103 11.92 1.91 -0.37
N ILE A 104 11.88 1.74 -1.68
CA ILE A 104 10.72 1.27 -2.41
C ILE A 104 11.08 -0.03 -3.12
N SER A 105 10.24 -1.05 -2.97
CA SER A 105 10.30 -2.29 -3.73
C SER A 105 8.96 -2.50 -4.43
N VAL A 106 8.96 -2.58 -5.76
CA VAL A 106 7.72 -2.82 -6.52
C VAL A 106 7.87 -4.05 -7.40
N ALA A 107 6.87 -4.93 -7.35
CA ALA A 107 6.72 -6.06 -8.24
C ALA A 107 5.33 -6.08 -8.88
N MET A 108 5.24 -5.77 -10.18
CA MET A 108 3.94 -5.68 -10.85
C MET A 108 3.64 -6.92 -11.69
N TYR A 109 2.45 -7.49 -11.50
CA TYR A 109 1.94 -8.55 -12.36
C TYR A 109 1.12 -7.92 -13.50
N MET A 110 1.43 -8.29 -14.74
CA MET A 110 0.63 -7.93 -15.91
C MET A 110 -0.13 -9.17 -16.35
N THR A 111 -1.45 -9.08 -16.54
CA THR A 111 -2.23 -10.11 -17.25
C THR A 111 -2.30 -9.73 -18.72
N ASP A 112 -1.94 -10.65 -19.61
CA ASP A 112 -1.78 -10.40 -21.07
C ASP A 112 -3.02 -9.80 -21.75
N ASP A 113 -4.23 -9.99 -21.21
CA ASP A 113 -5.49 -9.44 -21.73
C ASP A 113 -5.65 -7.91 -21.56
N LYS A 114 -4.78 -7.23 -20.81
CA LYS A 114 -4.93 -5.80 -20.48
C LYS A 114 -3.86 -4.88 -21.05
N THR A 115 -3.01 -5.38 -21.96
CA THR A 115 -1.99 -4.56 -22.62
C THR A 115 -2.58 -3.29 -23.27
N GLU A 116 -3.80 -3.35 -23.81
CA GLU A 116 -4.48 -2.19 -24.43
C GLU A 116 -5.20 -1.25 -23.42
N GLN A 117 -5.57 -1.73 -22.23
CA GLN A 117 -6.20 -0.89 -21.20
C GLN A 117 -5.16 -0.13 -20.36
N PHE A 118 -3.99 -0.74 -20.17
CA PHE A 118 -2.89 -0.11 -19.46
C PHE A 118 -2.35 1.10 -20.23
N GLU A 119 -2.24 1.01 -21.57
CA GLU A 119 -1.89 2.14 -22.45
C GLU A 119 -2.84 3.33 -22.33
N GLN A 120 -4.09 3.11 -21.89
CA GLN A 120 -5.09 4.18 -21.69
C GLN A 120 -5.15 4.70 -20.24
N SER A 121 -4.69 3.93 -19.25
CA SER A 121 -4.80 4.30 -17.82
C SER A 121 -3.47 4.69 -17.16
N SER A 122 -2.32 4.34 -17.73
CA SER A 122 -1.01 4.60 -17.12
C SER A 122 -0.52 6.01 -17.39
N GLY A 123 -1.23 6.98 -16.81
CA GLY A 123 -0.68 8.30 -16.50
C GLY A 123 -0.22 8.33 -15.05
N CYS A 124 0.55 7.32 -14.60
CA CYS A 124 1.20 7.42 -13.31
C CYS A 124 2.33 8.42 -13.49
N ASN A 125 1.97 9.69 -13.33
CA ASN A 125 2.86 10.80 -13.61
C ASN A 125 4.07 10.62 -12.69
N PHE A 126 5.24 10.38 -13.26
CA PHE A 126 6.47 10.10 -12.53
C PHE A 126 6.74 11.12 -11.43
N ASP A 127 6.34 12.36 -11.69
CA ASP A 127 6.36 13.48 -10.75
C ASP A 127 5.48 13.24 -9.52
N LYS A 128 4.36 12.54 -9.64
CA LYS A 128 3.48 12.14 -8.51
C LYS A 128 4.05 10.96 -7.73
N PHE A 129 4.74 10.04 -8.38
CA PHE A 129 5.33 8.88 -7.72
C PHE A 129 6.62 9.26 -6.97
N LEU A 130 7.53 9.98 -7.65
CA LEU A 130 8.82 10.37 -7.09
C LEU A 130 8.85 11.77 -6.45
N GLY A 131 7.93 12.68 -6.82
CA GLY A 131 7.93 14.03 -6.25
C GLY A 131 7.59 14.08 -4.76
N GLY A 132 7.04 13.00 -4.19
CA GLY A 132 6.73 12.88 -2.76
C GLY A 132 7.86 12.31 -1.89
N VAL A 133 8.99 11.88 -2.47
CA VAL A 133 9.99 11.01 -1.80
C VAL A 133 11.42 11.58 -1.87
N PRO A 134 11.68 12.73 -1.23
CA PRO A 134 12.96 13.45 -1.33
C PRO A 134 14.17 12.69 -0.77
N CYS A 135 13.96 11.66 0.06
CA CYS A 135 15.02 10.87 0.70
C CYS A 135 15.14 9.45 0.14
N LEU A 136 14.59 9.18 -1.04
CA LEU A 136 14.65 7.85 -1.64
C LEU A 136 16.10 7.46 -1.96
N GLU A 137 16.63 6.45 -1.25
CA GLU A 137 17.98 5.92 -1.46
C GLU A 137 17.98 4.69 -2.36
N LYS A 138 16.90 3.91 -2.34
CA LYS A 138 16.81 2.64 -3.07
C LYS A 138 15.43 2.43 -3.67
N LEU A 139 15.40 2.28 -4.98
CA LEU A 139 14.26 1.75 -5.74
C LEU A 139 14.65 0.38 -6.29
N THR A 140 13.90 -0.65 -5.92
CA THR A 140 14.06 -2.00 -6.48
C THR A 140 12.82 -2.36 -7.26
N GLU A 141 13.04 -2.79 -8.49
CA GLU A 141 11.98 -3.20 -9.40
C GLU A 141 12.14 -4.67 -9.70
N GLN A 142 11.03 -5.41 -9.64
CA GLN A 142 10.99 -6.80 -10.04
C GLN A 142 9.82 -6.98 -10.99
N ILE A 143 10.08 -7.32 -12.26
CA ILE A 143 9.05 -7.67 -13.24
C ILE A 143 8.16 -6.46 -13.65
N TYR A 144 8.18 -6.14 -14.96
CA TYR A 144 7.35 -5.15 -15.69
C TYR A 144 7.21 -3.69 -15.17
N PHE A 145 7.79 -3.32 -14.03
CA PHE A 145 7.70 -1.94 -13.52
C PHE A 145 8.35 -0.91 -14.47
N THR A 146 9.45 -1.25 -15.16
CA THR A 146 10.04 -0.34 -16.16
C THR A 146 9.07 0.02 -17.29
N LYS A 147 8.12 -0.86 -17.65
CA LYS A 147 7.06 -0.54 -18.63
C LYS A 147 6.02 0.44 -18.06
N TYR A 148 5.71 0.33 -16.77
CA TYR A 148 4.83 1.26 -16.05
C TYR A 148 5.37 2.70 -16.05
N MET A 149 6.70 2.80 -16.03
CA MET A 149 7.46 4.03 -15.83
C MET A 149 7.95 4.68 -17.14
N SER A 150 7.80 4.03 -18.30
CA SER A 150 8.36 4.51 -19.58
C SER A 150 7.35 5.26 -20.47
N ILE A 151 6.30 5.85 -19.90
CA ILE A 151 5.23 6.55 -20.63
C ILE A 151 5.16 8.02 -20.22
#